data_AF-A0A936YAI8-F1
#
_entry.id   AF-A0A936YAI8-F1
#
_cell.length_a   1.000
_cell.length_b   1.000
_cell.length_c   1.000
_cell.angle_alpha   90.00
_cell.angle_beta   90.00
_cell.angle_gamma   90.00
#
_symmetry.space_group_name_H-M   'P 1'
#
loop_
_entity.id
_entity.type
_entity.pdbx_description
1 polymer ?
#
loop_
_entity_poly.entity_id
_entity_poly.type
_entity_poly.pdbx_seq_one_letter_code
_entity_poly.pdbx_strand_id
1 'polypeptide(L)'
;MFLGPSSLSLDAKGRLSIPAKYQAALINEAGGQLWVTKHPHGCLMILPKPEWDVFYAIVAGLPMSDLWLKRIFLSNALSVELDATGRILIAPELRESSGITKETTLRGMGKYFELWDKATYDANELRQINGMQDVLPEAMKAISF
;
A
#
# COMPACT_ATOMS: atom_id res chain seq x y z
N MET A 1 -3.79 12.00 -6.99
CA MET A 1 -2.55 11.84 -6.16
C MET A 1 -2.93 11.60 -4.70
N PHE A 2 -2.31 10.61 -4.07
CA PHE A 2 -2.59 10.16 -2.70
C PHE A 2 -1.43 10.51 -1.77
N LEU A 3 -1.63 11.42 -0.81
CA LEU A 3 -0.55 11.85 0.09
C LEU A 3 -0.97 11.89 1.55
N GLY A 4 -0.02 11.57 2.43
CA GLY A 4 -0.11 11.75 3.86
C GLY A 4 -0.65 10.53 4.63
N PRO A 5 -0.58 10.57 5.96
CA PRO A 5 -1.06 9.51 6.83
C PRO A 5 -2.58 9.57 7.05
N SER A 6 -3.17 8.43 7.36
CA SER A 6 -4.52 8.31 7.92
C SER A 6 -4.54 7.13 8.89
N SER A 7 -4.78 7.41 10.17
CA SER A 7 -4.99 6.36 11.17
C SER A 7 -6.40 5.83 11.03
N LEU A 8 -6.53 4.52 10.83
CA LEU A 8 -7.78 3.85 10.53
C LEU A 8 -7.91 2.59 11.39
N SER A 9 -9.09 1.98 11.35
CA SER A 9 -9.30 0.65 11.93
C SER A 9 -10.06 -0.22 10.94
N LEU A 10 -9.70 -1.50 10.89
CA LEU A 10 -10.54 -2.48 10.22
C LEU A 10 -11.81 -2.73 11.03
N ASP A 11 -12.92 -2.91 10.33
CA ASP A 11 -14.15 -3.38 10.96
C ASP A 11 -14.11 -4.88 11.25
N ALA A 12 -15.15 -5.41 11.91
CA ALA A 12 -15.24 -6.81 12.29
C ALA A 12 -15.18 -7.80 11.11
N LYS A 13 -15.44 -7.33 9.87
CA LYS A 13 -15.38 -8.14 8.65
C LYS A 13 -14.05 -7.97 7.91
N GLY A 14 -13.09 -7.21 8.46
CA GLY A 14 -11.82 -6.93 7.83
C GLY A 14 -11.92 -5.86 6.72
N ARG A 15 -12.96 -5.02 6.73
CA ARG A 15 -13.09 -3.94 5.74
C ARG A 15 -12.38 -2.69 6.22
N LEU A 16 -11.68 -2.04 5.30
CA LEU A 16 -11.00 -0.77 5.48
C LEU A 16 -11.84 0.35 4.86
N SER A 17 -12.13 1.41 5.62
CA SER A 17 -12.73 2.62 5.09
C SER A 17 -11.67 3.51 4.44
N ILE A 18 -11.78 3.74 3.13
CA ILE A 18 -10.89 4.67 2.42
C ILE A 18 -11.29 6.10 2.78
N PRO A 19 -10.34 6.99 3.15
CA PRO A 19 -10.67 8.38 3.47
C PRO A 19 -11.44 9.07 2.33
N ALA A 20 -12.51 9.79 2.67
CA ALA A 20 -13.43 10.42 1.72
C ALA A 20 -12.73 11.26 0.65
N LYS A 21 -11.65 11.96 1.03
CA LYS A 21 -10.84 12.79 0.12
C LYS A 21 -10.21 12.03 -1.06
N TYR A 22 -10.10 10.71 -0.99
CA TYR A 22 -9.55 9.89 -2.07
C TYR A 22 -10.62 9.14 -2.87
N GLN A 23 -11.83 8.96 -2.33
CA GLN A 23 -12.85 8.09 -2.94
C GLN A 23 -13.27 8.58 -4.34
N ALA A 24 -13.52 9.89 -4.50
CA ALA A 24 -13.91 10.45 -5.79
C ALA A 24 -12.83 10.22 -6.87
N ALA A 25 -11.54 10.36 -6.51
CA ALA A 25 -10.44 10.10 -7.44
C ALA A 25 -10.39 8.62 -7.84
N LEU A 26 -10.53 7.70 -6.88
CA LEU A 26 -10.54 6.26 -7.15
C LEU A 26 -11.71 5.82 -8.04
N ILE A 27 -12.88 6.41 -7.85
CA ILE A 27 -14.04 6.17 -8.70
C ILE A 27 -13.80 6.73 -10.11
N ASN A 28 -13.33 7.97 -10.23
CA ASN A 28 -13.13 8.62 -11.52
C ASN A 28 -12.01 7.97 -12.35
N GLU A 29 -10.92 7.54 -11.71
CA GLU A 29 -9.74 7.02 -12.40
C GLU A 29 -9.81 5.52 -12.67
N ALA A 30 -10.50 4.76 -11.80
CA ALA A 30 -10.48 3.30 -11.83
C ALA A 30 -11.86 2.65 -11.68
N GLY A 31 -12.95 3.40 -11.67
CA GLY A 31 -14.29 2.88 -11.40
C GLY A 31 -14.43 2.23 -10.02
N GLY A 32 -13.57 2.61 -9.05
CA GLY A 32 -13.51 1.96 -7.74
C GLY A 32 -12.76 0.62 -7.71
N GLN A 33 -12.20 0.17 -8.85
CA GLN A 33 -11.42 -1.05 -8.93
C GLN A 33 -10.00 -0.84 -8.40
N LEU A 34 -9.61 -1.70 -7.47
CA LEU A 34 -8.35 -1.64 -6.76
C LEU A 34 -7.70 -3.01 -6.74
N TRP A 35 -6.38 -3.02 -6.55
CA TRP A 35 -5.60 -4.22 -6.29
C TRP A 35 -4.89 -4.09 -4.97
N VAL A 36 -4.92 -5.17 -4.19
CA VAL A 36 -4.18 -5.29 -2.93
C VAL A 36 -3.13 -6.38 -3.08
N THR A 37 -1.89 -6.08 -2.73
CA THR A 37 -0.79 -7.07 -2.72
C THR A 37 0.16 -6.84 -1.56
N LYS A 38 1.03 -7.81 -1.26
CA LYS A 38 2.07 -7.70 -0.22
C LYS A 38 3.26 -6.88 -0.72
N HIS A 39 3.95 -6.23 0.21
CA HIS A 39 5.25 -5.60 -0.03
C HIS A 39 6.34 -6.24 0.83
N PRO A 40 7.59 -6.39 0.36
CA PRO A 40 8.70 -6.94 1.15
C PRO A 40 8.99 -6.20 2.46
N HIS A 41 8.54 -4.94 2.60
CA HIS A 41 8.70 -4.16 3.83
C HIS A 41 7.68 -4.53 4.93
N GLY A 42 6.74 -5.44 4.67
CA GLY A 42 5.76 -5.90 5.65
C GLY A 42 4.40 -5.20 5.60
N CYS A 43 4.15 -4.38 4.58
CA CYS A 43 2.88 -3.71 4.36
C CYS A 43 2.09 -4.33 3.22
N LEU A 44 0.83 -3.91 3.09
CA LEU A 44 0.04 -4.15 1.89
C LEU A 44 0.07 -2.91 1.00
N MET A 45 0.27 -3.09 -0.30
CA MET A 45 0.06 -2.05 -1.30
C MET A 45 -1.38 -2.09 -1.77
N ILE A 46 -2.00 -0.91 -1.92
CA ILE A 46 -3.32 -0.74 -2.52
C ILE A 46 -3.17 0.19 -3.73
N LEU A 47 -3.44 -0.31 -4.92
CA LEU A 47 -3.26 0.40 -6.18
C LEU A 47 -4.59 0.51 -6.94
N PRO A 48 -4.95 1.69 -7.50
CA PRO A 48 -6.02 1.75 -8.47
C PRO A 48 -5.64 0.99 -9.75
N LYS A 49 -6.65 0.47 -10.46
CA LYS A 49 -6.45 -0.37 -11.66
C LYS A 49 -5.41 0.17 -12.67
N PRO A 50 -5.41 1.46 -13.07
CA PRO A 50 -4.40 1.97 -14.01
C PRO A 50 -2.97 1.86 -13.48
N GLU A 51 -2.75 2.12 -12.19
CA GLU A 51 -1.43 2.03 -11.57
C GLU A 51 -1.02 0.57 -11.33
N TRP A 52 -1.98 -0.31 -11.03
CA TRP A 52 -1.74 -1.75 -10.99
C TRP A 52 -1.25 -2.29 -12.34
N ASP A 53 -1.83 -1.86 -13.46
CA ASP A 53 -1.44 -2.35 -14.78
C ASP A 53 0.02 -2.00 -15.11
N VAL A 54 0.44 -0.77 -14.76
CA VAL A 54 1.83 -0.33 -14.90
C VAL A 54 2.75 -1.13 -13.99
N PHE A 55 2.39 -1.29 -12.72
CA PHE A 55 3.15 -2.07 -11.75
C PHE A 55 3.29 -3.54 -12.17
N TYR A 56 2.19 -4.15 -12.60
CA TYR A 56 2.14 -5.53 -13.08
C TYR A 56 3.08 -5.73 -14.27
N ALA A 57 3.05 -4.84 -15.26
CA ALA A 57 3.92 -4.95 -16.43
C ALA A 57 5.41 -4.99 -16.04
N ILE A 58 5.81 -4.14 -15.09
CA ILE A 58 7.19 -4.09 -14.56
C ILE A 58 7.52 -5.40 -13.82
N VAL A 59 6.69 -5.82 -12.87
CA VAL A 59 6.96 -7.00 -12.04
C VAL A 59 6.93 -8.29 -12.87
N ALA A 60 5.97 -8.43 -13.79
CA ALA A 60 5.88 -9.58 -14.69
C ALA A 60 7.10 -9.68 -15.61
N GLY A 61 7.69 -8.53 -15.99
CA GLY A 61 8.90 -8.44 -16.80
C GLY A 61 10.22 -8.73 -16.08
N LEU A 62 10.22 -8.89 -14.75
CA LEU A 62 11.47 -9.15 -14.00
C LEU A 62 12.19 -10.43 -14.47
N PRO A 63 13.53 -10.48 -14.43
CA PRO A 63 14.27 -11.69 -14.77
C PRO A 63 14.06 -12.82 -13.74
N MET A 64 14.49 -14.04 -14.07
CA MET A 64 14.37 -15.20 -13.17
C MET A 64 15.17 -15.05 -11.86
N SER A 65 16.23 -14.24 -11.85
CA SER A 65 16.98 -13.88 -10.63
C SER A 65 16.09 -13.21 -9.57
N ASP A 66 15.04 -12.51 -10.01
CA ASP A 66 14.11 -11.76 -9.17
C ASP A 66 12.74 -12.45 -9.05
N LEU A 67 12.69 -13.77 -9.30
CA LEU A 67 11.47 -14.56 -9.19
C LEU A 67 10.82 -14.45 -7.80
N TRP A 68 11.63 -14.23 -6.75
CA TRP A 68 11.14 -14.05 -5.39
C TRP A 68 10.25 -12.80 -5.27
N LEU A 69 10.57 -11.69 -5.95
CA LEU A 69 9.72 -10.49 -6.00
C LEU A 69 8.40 -10.76 -6.72
N LYS A 70 8.45 -11.47 -7.85
CA LYS A 70 7.23 -11.89 -8.56
C LYS A 70 6.33 -12.72 -7.67
N ARG A 71 6.89 -13.65 -6.89
CA ARG A 71 6.13 -14.46 -5.94
C ARG A 71 5.49 -13.58 -4.87
N ILE A 72 6.21 -12.67 -4.25
CA ILE A 72 5.64 -11.78 -3.23
C ILE A 72 4.49 -10.94 -3.81
N PHE A 73 4.72 -10.25 -4.92
CA PHE A 73 3.73 -9.34 -5.47
C PHE A 73 2.60 -10.05 -6.20
N LEU A 74 2.89 -10.90 -7.19
CA LEU A 74 1.85 -11.41 -8.09
C LEU A 74 1.05 -12.55 -7.46
N SER A 75 1.69 -13.44 -6.68
CA SER A 75 0.95 -14.56 -6.08
C SER A 75 0.02 -14.16 -4.93
N ASN A 76 0.21 -12.95 -4.38
CA ASN A 76 -0.61 -12.42 -3.30
C ASN A 76 -1.52 -11.27 -3.76
N ALA A 77 -1.57 -10.99 -5.06
CA ALA A 77 -2.37 -9.91 -5.60
C ALA A 77 -3.86 -10.32 -5.65
N LEU A 78 -4.74 -9.50 -5.09
CA LEU A 78 -6.18 -9.68 -5.12
C LEU A 78 -6.87 -8.41 -5.61
N SER A 79 -7.79 -8.54 -6.56
CA SER A 79 -8.66 -7.44 -6.96
C SER A 79 -9.76 -7.21 -5.93
N VAL A 80 -10.02 -5.96 -5.60
CA VAL A 80 -11.09 -5.54 -4.70
C VAL A 80 -11.81 -4.33 -5.29
N GLU A 81 -13.03 -4.09 -4.85
CA GLU A 81 -13.84 -2.97 -5.31
C GLU A 81 -14.29 -2.12 -4.13
N LEU A 82 -14.33 -0.81 -4.35
CA LEU A 82 -14.86 0.14 -3.39
C LEU A 82 -16.38 -0.05 -3.28
N ASP A 83 -16.87 -0.37 -2.09
CA ASP A 83 -18.31 -0.45 -1.85
C ASP A 83 -18.96 0.96 -1.88
N ALA A 84 -20.30 1.00 -1.91
CA ALA A 84 -21.07 2.25 -1.93
C ALA A 84 -20.81 3.18 -0.73
N THR A 85 -20.15 2.67 0.33
CA THR A 85 -19.77 3.44 1.53
C THR A 85 -18.28 3.79 1.56
N GLY A 86 -17.54 3.53 0.48
CA GLY A 86 -16.13 3.86 0.38
C GLY A 86 -15.21 2.87 1.09
N ARG A 87 -15.61 1.61 1.26
CA ARG A 87 -14.79 0.58 1.92
C ARG A 87 -14.30 -0.49 0.94
N ILE A 88 -13.17 -1.10 1.28
CA ILE A 88 -12.66 -2.30 0.61
C ILE A 88 -12.51 -3.44 1.61
N LEU A 89 -12.64 -4.68 1.15
CA LEU A 89 -12.36 -5.87 1.96
C LEU A 89 -10.87 -6.20 1.89
N ILE A 90 -10.20 -6.31 3.05
CA ILE A 90 -8.84 -6.85 3.11
C ILE A 90 -8.93 -8.34 3.45
N ALA A 91 -8.53 -9.18 2.49
CA ALA A 91 -8.60 -10.63 2.63
C ALA A 91 -7.85 -11.13 3.89
N PRO A 92 -8.37 -12.15 4.58
CA PRO A 92 -7.74 -12.70 5.79
C PRO A 92 -6.25 -13.03 5.62
N GLU A 93 -5.87 -13.64 4.51
CA GLU A 93 -4.51 -14.10 4.21
C GLU A 93 -3.53 -12.92 4.06
N LEU A 94 -4.02 -11.78 3.54
CA LEU A 94 -3.24 -10.55 3.45
C LEU A 94 -3.05 -9.92 4.83
N ARG A 95 -4.11 -9.90 5.65
CA ARG A 95 -4.05 -9.40 7.03
C ARG A 95 -3.08 -10.21 7.87
N GLU A 96 -3.20 -11.53 7.83
CA GLU A 96 -2.33 -12.45 8.56
C GLU A 96 -0.85 -12.23 8.19
N SER A 97 -0.55 -12.14 6.89
CA SER A 97 0.83 -11.94 6.43
C SER A 97 1.45 -10.58 6.75
N SER A 98 0.64 -9.55 6.97
CA SER A 98 1.07 -8.19 7.26
C SER A 98 0.93 -7.83 8.74
N GLY A 99 0.52 -8.78 9.58
CA GLY A 99 0.28 -8.57 11.01
C GLY A 99 -0.90 -7.63 11.31
N ILE A 100 -1.75 -7.31 10.33
CA ILE A 100 -2.86 -6.39 10.51
C ILE A 100 -3.97 -7.04 11.33
N THR A 101 -4.17 -6.54 12.55
CA THR A 101 -5.22 -7.02 13.46
C THR A 101 -6.44 -6.10 13.47
N LYS A 102 -6.25 -4.83 13.84
CA LYS A 102 -7.32 -3.84 13.94
C LYS A 102 -6.85 -2.43 13.63
N GLU A 103 -5.87 -1.93 14.36
CA GLU A 103 -5.36 -0.57 14.19
C GLU A 103 -4.40 -0.49 13.01
N THR A 104 -4.70 0.39 12.07
CA THR A 104 -3.94 0.50 10.83
C THR A 104 -3.53 1.94 10.57
N THR A 105 -2.48 2.09 9.76
CA THR A 105 -2.11 3.37 9.17
C THR A 105 -2.06 3.22 7.66
N LEU A 106 -2.83 4.06 6.98
CA LEU A 106 -2.85 4.16 5.53
C LEU A 106 -1.96 5.34 5.13
N ARG A 107 -0.93 5.07 4.33
CA ARG A 107 0.04 6.07 3.86
C ARG A 107 -0.14 6.27 2.37
N GLY A 108 -0.50 7.47 1.96
CA GLY A 108 -0.50 7.84 0.54
C GLY A 108 0.92 8.03 0.03
N MET A 109 1.31 7.27 -1.00
CA MET A 109 2.63 7.25 -1.64
C MET A 109 2.60 7.82 -3.07
N GLY A 110 1.77 8.84 -3.29
CA GLY A 110 1.58 9.51 -4.58
C GLY A 110 0.59 8.78 -5.49
N LYS A 111 0.94 7.58 -5.96
CA LYS A 111 0.15 6.78 -6.92
C LYS A 111 -0.58 5.59 -6.32
N TYR A 112 -0.17 5.17 -5.13
CA TYR A 112 -0.74 4.04 -4.41
C TYR A 112 -0.80 4.35 -2.92
N PHE A 113 -1.38 3.44 -2.16
CA PHE A 113 -1.32 3.48 -0.70
C PHE A 113 -0.51 2.31 -0.17
N GLU A 114 0.16 2.54 0.94
CA GLU A 114 0.58 1.46 1.83
C GLU A 114 -0.38 1.37 3.01
N LEU A 115 -0.82 0.16 3.31
CA LEU A 115 -1.58 -0.16 4.51
C LEU A 115 -0.70 -0.98 5.44
N TRP A 116 -0.55 -0.49 6.66
CA TRP A 116 0.26 -1.11 7.69
C TRP A 116 -0.56 -1.42 8.92
N ASP A 117 -0.13 -2.45 9.66
CA ASP A 117 -0.41 -2.51 11.10
C ASP A 117 0.28 -1.32 11.79
N LYS A 118 -0.44 -0.63 12.67
CA LYS A 118 0.05 0.62 13.26
C LYS A 118 1.33 0.42 14.09
N ALA A 119 1.37 -0.58 14.96
CA ALA A 119 2.54 -0.82 15.81
C ALA A 119 3.76 -1.22 14.99
N THR A 120 3.54 -2.04 13.96
CA THR A 120 4.58 -2.44 13.00
C THR A 120 5.16 -1.25 12.26
N TYR A 121 4.31 -0.32 11.80
CA TYR A 121 4.75 0.91 11.14
C TYR A 121 5.58 1.79 12.07
N ASP A 122 5.09 2.07 13.28
CA ASP A 122 5.77 2.96 14.23
C ASP A 122 7.18 2.43 14.58
N ALA A 123 7.32 1.11 14.76
CA ALA A 123 8.63 0.47 14.96
C ALA A 123 9.54 0.56 13.73
N ASN A 124 8.97 0.42 12.52
CA ASN A 124 9.71 0.51 11.26
C ASN A 124 10.19 1.95 11.00
N GLU A 125 9.32 2.94 11.19
CA GLU A 125 9.63 4.37 11.04
C GLU A 125 10.77 4.79 11.97
N LEU A 126 10.71 4.39 13.25
CA LEU A 126 11.78 4.66 14.21
C LEU A 126 13.12 4.02 13.78
N ARG A 127 13.08 2.77 13.29
CA ARG A 127 14.28 2.09 12.77
C ARG A 127 14.86 2.81 11.55
N GLN A 128 14.01 3.26 10.63
CA GLN A 128 14.45 4.01 9.46
C GLN A 128 15.09 5.34 9.87
N ILE A 129 14.43 6.14 10.71
CA ILE A 129 14.96 7.43 11.18
C ILE A 129 16.30 7.26 11.88
N ASN A 130 16.43 6.25 12.75
CA ASN A 130 17.68 6.00 13.47
C ASN A 130 18.79 5.40 12.58
N GLY A 131 18.43 4.66 11.53
CA GLY A 131 19.38 4.05 10.60
C GLY A 131 19.77 4.95 9.41
N MET A 132 19.04 6.05 9.18
CA MET A 132 19.20 6.94 8.03
C MET A 132 19.87 8.27 8.38
N GLN A 133 20.58 8.39 9.52
CA GLN A 133 21.17 9.66 9.94
C GLN A 133 22.16 10.28 8.92
N ASP A 134 22.65 9.57 7.89
CA ASP A 134 23.73 10.10 7.03
C ASP A 134 23.62 9.90 5.50
N VAL A 135 22.49 9.51 4.90
CA VAL A 135 22.46 9.36 3.42
C VAL A 135 21.13 9.78 2.77
N LEU A 136 20.94 11.08 2.59
CA LEU A 136 19.94 11.58 1.63
C LEU A 136 20.37 11.20 0.20
N PRO A 137 19.48 10.63 -0.62
CA PRO A 137 19.77 10.37 -2.04
C PRO A 137 20.21 11.65 -2.76
N GLU A 138 21.05 11.52 -3.79
CA GLU A 138 21.55 12.66 -4.57
C GLU A 138 20.43 13.54 -5.13
N ALA A 139 19.34 12.91 -5.56
CA ALA A 139 18.14 13.62 -6.04
C ALA A 139 17.52 14.56 -4.98
N MET A 140 17.66 14.23 -3.69
CA MET A 140 17.18 15.08 -2.60
C MET A 140 18.14 16.23 -2.28
N LYS A 141 19.44 16.10 -2.61
CA LYS A 141 20.42 17.20 -2.43
C LYS A 141 20.16 18.38 -3.37
N ALA A 142 19.47 18.14 -4.49
CA ALA A 142 19.00 19.19 -5.39
C ALA A 142 17.86 20.04 -4.79
N ILE A 143 17.23 19.58 -3.71
CA ILE A 143 16.19 20.30 -2.99
C ILE A 143 16.88 21.08 -1.87
N SER A 144 17.27 22.32 -2.16
CA SER A 144 17.75 23.24 -1.12
C SER A 144 16.56 23.68 -0.26
N PHE A 145 16.66 23.47 1.06
CA PHE A 145 15.73 24.03 2.05
C PHE A 145 16.36 25.26 2.70
#